data_AF-A0A8T4W9J4-F1
#
_entry.id   AF-A0A8T4W9J4-F1
#
_cell.length_a   1.000
_cell.length_b   1.000
_cell.length_c   1.000
_cell.angle_alpha   90.00
_cell.angle_beta   90.00
_cell.angle_gamma   90.00
#
_symmetry.space_group_name_H-M   'P 1'
#
loop_
_entity.id
_entity.type
_entity.pdbx_description
1 polymer ?
#
loop_
_entity_poly.entity_id
_entity_poly.type
_entity_poly.pdbx_seq_one_letter_code
_entity_poly.pdbx_strand_id
1 'polypeptide(L)'
;MKHKKIIIFALFSCFLFASSVSSTVNTTNSTTTHFLNQNQAVFIEYATATWCPECPIASQTLYDLQSNHSSFYYVTLVVDTNQAGNQRSSDYTNYAIPSVYFDGGYRQYIGGGESLSSEYTSLIEETLQRPNRKNIQITGDVIVLNDNKLMLSIDLTNEDKRPYFGTIRTYITEKESRWNDFDENPYHYGLLDFAIDQPIQIKKEETVTIETQWDPTDTSTGESFSDVSTNNLQIFTTVSHWIPHFRTGYFQFPYLQLYFAYYTDQVLSLEP
;
A
#
# COMPACT_ATOMS: atom_id res chain seq x y z
N MET A 1 -66.49 20.19 -26.22
CA MET A 1 -65.59 21.05 -25.41
C MET A 1 -64.50 20.15 -24.84
N LYS A 2 -63.33 19.99 -25.48
CA LYS A 2 -62.14 20.88 -25.42
C LYS A 2 -61.80 21.22 -23.96
N HIS A 3 -60.69 20.79 -23.37
CA HIS A 3 -59.32 20.99 -23.85
C HIS A 3 -58.35 19.83 -23.53
N LYS A 4 -57.67 19.34 -24.58
CA LYS A 4 -56.38 18.63 -24.50
C LYS A 4 -55.32 19.61 -24.01
N LYS A 5 -54.54 19.23 -22.99
CA LYS A 5 -53.28 19.89 -22.65
C LYS A 5 -52.19 19.37 -23.59
N ILE A 6 -51.74 20.23 -24.49
CA ILE A 6 -50.60 20.01 -25.38
C ILE A 6 -49.36 20.38 -24.55
N ILE A 7 -48.49 19.41 -24.29
CA ILE A 7 -47.16 19.65 -23.71
C ILE A 7 -46.23 19.85 -24.90
N ILE A 8 -45.77 21.09 -25.07
CA ILE A 8 -44.83 21.49 -26.11
C ILE A 8 -43.42 21.16 -25.62
N PHE A 9 -42.72 20.30 -26.36
CA PHE A 9 -41.29 20.05 -26.22
C PHE A 9 -40.53 21.27 -26.75
N ALA A 10 -39.93 22.07 -25.86
CA ALA A 10 -39.04 23.15 -26.26
C ALA A 10 -37.61 22.59 -26.38
N LEU A 11 -37.14 22.40 -27.62
CA LEU A 11 -35.72 22.21 -27.91
C LEU A 11 -35.00 23.53 -27.62
N PHE A 12 -34.29 23.59 -26.48
CA PHE A 12 -33.37 24.67 -26.18
C PHE A 12 -32.00 24.33 -26.76
N SER A 13 -31.78 24.74 -28.02
CA SER A 13 -30.46 24.78 -28.65
C SER A 13 -29.65 25.91 -27.99
N CYS A 14 -28.90 25.56 -26.95
CA CYS A 14 -27.92 26.46 -26.35
C CYS A 14 -26.60 26.32 -27.11
N PHE A 15 -26.41 27.18 -28.11
CA PHE A 15 -25.09 27.50 -28.63
C PHE A 15 -24.29 28.18 -27.51
N LEU A 16 -23.40 27.43 -26.86
CA LEU A 16 -22.35 28.01 -26.02
C LEU A 16 -21.10 28.15 -26.87
N PHE A 17 -20.82 29.38 -27.29
CA PHE A 17 -19.48 29.78 -27.70
C PHE A 17 -18.58 29.68 -26.47
N ALA A 18 -17.74 28.66 -26.40
CA ALA A 18 -16.62 28.64 -25.48
C ALA A 18 -15.54 29.60 -26.04
N SER A 19 -15.56 30.84 -25.59
CA SER A 19 -14.40 31.72 -25.70
C SER A 19 -13.30 31.16 -24.81
N SER A 20 -12.21 30.71 -25.43
CA SER A 20 -10.98 30.31 -24.76
C SER A 20 -10.38 31.51 -24.02
N VAL A 21 -10.58 31.56 -22.70
CA VAL A 21 -9.78 32.42 -21.83
C VAL A 21 -8.46 31.66 -21.60
N SER A 22 -7.38 32.14 -22.19
CA SER A 22 -6.04 31.69 -21.85
C SER A 22 -5.71 32.21 -20.45
N SER A 23 -5.91 31.39 -19.43
CA SER A 23 -5.32 31.60 -18.11
C SER A 23 -3.83 31.27 -18.20
N THR A 24 -2.99 32.29 -18.09
CA THR A 24 -1.57 32.13 -17.77
C THR A 24 -1.45 31.44 -16.41
N VAL A 25 -1.12 30.16 -16.44
CA VAL A 25 -0.69 29.40 -15.27
C VAL A 25 0.70 29.91 -14.90
N ASN A 26 0.82 30.54 -13.73
CA ASN A 26 2.12 30.76 -13.10
C ASN A 26 2.63 29.39 -12.66
N THR A 27 3.61 28.87 -13.38
CA THR A 27 4.32 27.64 -13.08
C THR A 27 5.11 27.83 -11.78
N THR A 28 4.55 27.43 -10.65
CA THR A 28 5.36 26.93 -9.55
C THR A 28 5.84 25.55 -9.98
N ASN A 29 7.16 25.35 -10.02
CA ASN A 29 7.78 24.08 -10.38
C ASN A 29 7.39 23.01 -9.35
N SER A 30 6.27 22.33 -9.56
CA SER A 30 5.98 21.04 -8.92
C SER A 30 6.73 19.98 -9.72
N THR A 31 7.73 19.36 -9.09
CA THR A 31 8.47 18.25 -9.68
C THR A 31 7.55 17.03 -9.70
N THR A 32 6.90 16.75 -10.83
CA THR A 32 6.13 15.51 -11.01
C THR A 32 7.09 14.36 -11.33
N THR A 33 7.16 13.36 -10.44
CA THR A 33 7.98 12.17 -10.59
C THR A 33 7.12 10.98 -11.03
N HIS A 34 7.12 10.70 -12.33
CA HIS A 34 6.34 9.60 -12.91
C HIS A 34 7.09 8.26 -12.75
N PHE A 35 6.64 7.39 -11.84
CA PHE A 35 7.28 6.09 -11.60
C PHE A 35 6.59 4.96 -12.37
N LEU A 36 7.36 4.27 -13.23
CA LEU A 36 6.96 3.02 -13.87
C LEU A 36 7.59 1.85 -13.13
N ASN A 37 6.81 0.99 -12.47
CA ASN A 37 7.36 -0.29 -11.99
C ASN A 37 7.23 -1.36 -13.09
N GLN A 38 8.31 -1.58 -13.84
CA GLN A 38 8.40 -2.60 -14.89
C GLN A 38 8.95 -3.95 -14.37
N ASN A 39 9.45 -4.02 -13.13
CA ASN A 39 10.02 -5.23 -12.56
C ASN A 39 9.11 -5.78 -11.46
N GLN A 40 8.80 -7.08 -11.55
CA GLN A 40 8.05 -7.77 -10.51
C GLN A 40 8.81 -7.72 -9.18
N ALA A 41 8.18 -7.19 -8.14
CA ALA A 41 8.71 -7.12 -6.79
C ALA A 41 7.78 -7.83 -5.80
N VAL A 42 8.36 -8.38 -4.73
CA VAL A 42 7.60 -8.90 -3.58
C VAL A 42 7.24 -7.73 -2.66
N PHE A 43 6.02 -7.72 -2.13
CA PHE A 43 5.68 -6.81 -1.03
C PHE A 43 5.65 -7.58 0.30
N ILE A 44 6.40 -7.08 1.28
CA ILE A 44 6.54 -7.70 2.59
C ILE A 44 5.89 -6.83 3.66
N GLU A 45 5.13 -7.45 4.55
CA GLU A 45 4.59 -6.80 5.74
C GLU A 45 5.23 -7.43 6.98
N TYR A 46 5.95 -6.63 7.75
CA TYR A 46 6.68 -7.06 8.95
C TYR A 46 5.95 -6.60 10.21
N ALA A 47 5.25 -7.51 10.89
CA ALA A 47 4.62 -7.24 12.19
C ALA A 47 5.62 -7.38 13.34
N THR A 48 5.68 -6.34 14.17
CA THR A 48 6.66 -6.16 15.25
C THR A 48 6.08 -5.37 16.41
N ALA A 49 6.83 -5.24 17.51
CA ALA A 49 6.49 -4.36 18.63
C ALA A 49 7.73 -3.83 19.33
N THR A 50 7.62 -2.66 19.94
CA THR A 50 8.75 -1.96 20.61
C THR A 50 9.35 -2.76 21.77
N TRP A 51 8.56 -3.64 22.41
CA TRP A 51 9.00 -4.46 23.54
C TRP A 51 9.57 -5.84 23.15
N CYS A 52 9.62 -6.17 21.86
CA CYS A 52 9.97 -7.51 21.36
C CYS A 52 11.49 -7.69 21.22
N PRO A 53 12.16 -8.53 22.04
CA PRO A 53 13.62 -8.65 22.03
C PRO A 53 14.18 -9.38 20.80
N GLU A 54 13.38 -10.22 20.13
CA GLU A 54 13.80 -10.94 18.92
C GLU A 54 13.57 -10.11 17.64
N CYS A 55 12.83 -9.01 17.75
CA CYS A 55 12.43 -8.17 16.62
C CYS A 55 13.55 -7.32 16.01
N PRO A 56 14.56 -6.82 16.75
CA PRO A 56 15.71 -6.12 16.16
C PRO A 56 16.42 -6.96 15.08
N ILE A 57 16.59 -8.27 15.28
CA ILE A 57 17.24 -9.17 14.32
C ILE A 57 16.45 -9.22 12.99
N ALA A 58 15.13 -9.36 13.06
CA ALA A 58 14.27 -9.38 11.88
C ALA A 58 14.25 -8.02 11.17
N SER A 59 14.19 -6.92 11.93
CA SER A 59 14.23 -5.54 11.44
C SER A 59 15.51 -5.28 10.63
N GLN A 60 16.67 -5.55 11.24
CA GLN A 60 17.97 -5.32 10.61
C GLN A 60 18.14 -6.21 9.37
N THR A 61 17.70 -7.47 9.43
CA THR A 61 17.81 -8.39 8.29
C THR A 61 17.03 -7.89 7.07
N LEU A 62 15.79 -7.42 7.25
CA LEU A 62 14.99 -6.88 6.14
C LEU A 62 15.64 -5.61 5.55
N TYR A 63 16.14 -4.73 6.41
CA TYR A 63 16.80 -3.51 5.97
C TYR A 63 18.09 -3.77 5.18
N ASP A 64 18.94 -4.68 5.68
CA ASP A 64 20.18 -5.08 5.00
C ASP A 64 19.88 -5.76 3.67
N LEU A 65 18.87 -6.63 3.61
CA LEU A 65 18.48 -7.30 2.37
C LEU A 65 17.94 -6.31 1.34
N GLN A 66 17.05 -5.39 1.73
CA GLN A 66 16.48 -4.43 0.78
C GLN A 66 17.54 -3.48 0.22
N SER A 67 18.51 -3.08 1.05
CA SER A 67 19.64 -2.26 0.62
C SER A 67 20.50 -2.93 -0.45
N ASN A 68 20.50 -4.27 -0.50
CA ASN A 68 21.30 -5.07 -1.42
C ASN A 68 20.48 -5.72 -2.56
N HIS A 69 19.15 -5.75 -2.45
CA HIS A 69 18.25 -6.43 -3.39
C HIS A 69 17.09 -5.53 -3.81
N SER A 70 16.98 -5.28 -5.13
CA SER A 70 15.88 -4.50 -5.71
C SER A 70 14.59 -5.30 -5.95
N SER A 71 14.50 -6.53 -5.45
CA SER A 71 13.42 -7.47 -5.79
C SER A 71 12.24 -7.46 -4.80
N PHE A 72 12.28 -6.60 -3.78
CA PHE A 72 11.16 -6.46 -2.84
C PHE A 72 11.07 -5.06 -2.22
N TYR A 73 9.87 -4.75 -1.73
CA TYR A 73 9.59 -3.64 -0.83
C TYR A 73 9.00 -4.18 0.46
N TYR A 74 9.16 -3.44 1.56
CA TYR A 74 8.52 -3.82 2.81
C TYR A 74 8.01 -2.63 3.60
N VAL A 75 7.04 -2.93 4.47
CA VAL A 75 6.51 -2.02 5.48
C VAL A 75 6.62 -2.68 6.85
N THR A 76 6.93 -1.89 7.87
CA THR A 76 6.96 -2.32 9.26
C THR A 76 5.64 -1.93 9.94
N LEU A 77 4.92 -2.92 10.46
CA LEU A 77 3.70 -2.78 11.25
C LEU A 77 4.08 -2.84 12.73
N VAL A 78 4.29 -1.68 13.37
CA VAL A 78 4.59 -1.57 14.80
C VAL A 78 3.29 -1.63 15.60
N VAL A 79 2.90 -2.84 16.03
CA VAL A 79 1.51 -3.13 16.42
C VAL A 79 1.12 -2.60 17.80
N ASP A 80 2.08 -2.27 18.65
CA ASP A 80 1.85 -1.79 20.01
C ASP A 80 1.72 -0.27 20.12
N THR A 81 2.22 0.46 19.12
CA THR A 81 2.22 1.94 19.12
C THR A 81 1.45 2.57 17.97
N ASN A 82 1.18 1.84 16.88
CA ASN A 82 0.45 2.36 15.73
C ASN A 82 -0.85 1.59 15.49
N GLN A 83 -1.98 2.30 15.53
CA GLN A 83 -3.29 1.67 15.35
C GLN A 83 -3.46 1.06 13.95
N ALA A 84 -2.93 1.69 12.90
CA ALA A 84 -3.07 1.21 11.52
C ALA A 84 -2.31 -0.11 11.33
N GLY A 85 -1.09 -0.20 11.86
CA GLY A 85 -0.26 -1.39 11.89
C GLY A 85 -0.90 -2.52 12.67
N ASN A 86 -1.49 -2.23 13.84
CA ASN A 86 -2.23 -3.21 14.62
C ASN A 86 -3.46 -3.76 13.86
N GLN A 87 -4.27 -2.87 13.30
CA GLN A 87 -5.44 -3.25 12.49
C GLN A 87 -5.03 -4.12 11.31
N ARG A 88 -3.99 -3.72 10.57
CA ARG A 88 -3.50 -4.51 9.42
C ARG A 88 -2.94 -5.86 9.83
N SER A 89 -2.19 -5.93 10.94
CA SER A 89 -1.68 -7.18 11.48
C SER A 89 -2.82 -8.14 11.90
N SER A 90 -3.96 -7.59 12.34
CA SER A 90 -5.13 -8.37 12.73
C SER A 90 -5.79 -9.11 11.56
N ASP A 91 -5.63 -8.65 10.31
CA ASP A 91 -6.10 -9.37 9.11
C ASP A 91 -5.41 -10.74 8.95
N TYR A 92 -4.21 -10.88 9.51
CA TYR A 92 -3.48 -12.14 9.57
C TYR A 92 -3.82 -12.99 10.79
N THR A 93 -4.70 -12.52 11.67
CA THR A 93 -4.91 -13.11 13.00
C THR A 93 -3.58 -13.27 13.74
N ASN A 94 -2.69 -12.27 13.67
CA ASN A 94 -1.33 -12.39 14.18
C ASN A 94 -1.31 -12.67 15.70
N TYR A 95 -0.62 -13.75 16.10
CA TYR A 95 -0.46 -14.15 17.51
C TYR A 95 0.99 -14.14 17.99
N ALA A 96 1.95 -13.86 17.10
CA ALA A 96 3.36 -13.98 17.39
C ALA A 96 4.14 -12.94 16.60
N ILE A 97 5.14 -12.34 17.24
CA ILE A 97 6.08 -11.41 16.62
C ILE A 97 7.51 -11.82 16.97
N PRO A 98 8.51 -11.53 16.12
CA PRO A 98 8.37 -10.94 14.79
C PRO A 98 7.64 -11.89 13.81
N SER A 99 6.78 -11.35 12.95
CA SER A 99 6.12 -12.08 11.87
C SER A 99 6.28 -11.34 10.56
N VAL A 100 6.67 -12.04 9.51
CA VAL A 100 6.92 -11.46 8.19
C VAL A 100 6.02 -12.14 7.17
N TYR A 101 5.19 -11.38 6.47
CA TYR A 101 4.25 -11.86 5.46
C TYR A 101 4.69 -11.41 4.08
N PHE A 102 4.89 -12.37 3.17
CA PHE A 102 5.31 -12.10 1.79
C PHE A 102 4.09 -12.18 0.87
N ASP A 103 3.87 -11.14 0.07
CA ASP A 103 2.74 -10.95 -0.83
C ASP A 103 1.39 -11.27 -0.18
N GLY A 104 1.03 -10.56 0.87
CA GLY A 104 -0.29 -10.73 1.48
C GLY A 104 -0.48 -12.09 2.18
N GLY A 105 0.61 -12.75 2.57
CA GLY A 105 0.61 -14.07 3.20
C GLY A 105 0.72 -15.27 2.24
N TYR A 106 1.23 -15.08 1.03
CA TYR A 106 1.60 -16.21 0.15
C TYR A 106 2.67 -17.09 0.79
N ARG A 107 3.68 -16.46 1.37
CA ARG A 107 4.64 -17.04 2.30
C ARG A 107 4.65 -16.25 3.59
N GLN A 108 5.23 -16.82 4.62
CA GLN A 108 5.46 -16.13 5.88
C GLN A 108 6.67 -16.71 6.60
N TYR A 109 7.16 -15.97 7.58
CA TYR A 109 8.12 -16.43 8.57
C TYR A 109 7.76 -15.86 9.94
N ILE A 110 7.98 -16.62 11.01
CA ILE A 110 7.68 -16.19 12.39
C ILE A 110 8.87 -16.53 13.28
N GLY A 111 9.34 -15.55 14.06
CA GLY A 111 10.44 -15.68 15.01
C GLY A 111 11.74 -15.00 14.58
N GLY A 112 12.70 -14.99 15.51
CA GLY A 112 14.11 -14.63 15.29
C GLY A 112 15.00 -15.89 15.14
N GLY A 113 16.25 -15.72 14.72
CA GLY A 113 17.16 -16.84 14.45
C GLY A 113 18.46 -16.48 13.69
N GLU A 114 19.45 -17.37 13.77
CA GLU A 114 20.81 -17.12 13.25
C GLU A 114 20.92 -17.15 11.72
N SER A 115 19.90 -17.62 10.99
CA SER A 115 19.92 -17.80 9.53
C SER A 115 18.81 -17.03 8.81
N LEU A 116 18.28 -15.96 9.43
CA LEU A 116 17.15 -15.19 8.89
C LEU A 116 17.42 -14.63 7.49
N SER A 117 18.64 -14.16 7.21
CA SER A 117 18.98 -13.60 5.89
C SER A 117 18.78 -14.61 4.75
N SER A 118 19.27 -15.85 4.91
CA SER A 118 19.08 -16.90 3.91
C SER A 118 17.63 -17.38 3.81
N GLU A 119 16.92 -17.46 4.94
CA GLU A 119 15.50 -17.82 4.97
C GLU A 119 14.65 -16.78 4.23
N TYR A 120 14.83 -15.49 4.53
CA TYR A 120 14.11 -14.41 3.85
C TYR A 120 14.44 -14.37 2.36
N THR A 121 15.71 -14.54 1.99
CA THR A 121 16.12 -14.62 0.58
C THR A 121 15.38 -15.75 -0.15
N SER A 122 15.36 -16.96 0.42
CA SER A 122 14.64 -18.10 -0.17
C SER A 122 13.14 -17.84 -0.28
N LEU A 123 12.52 -17.24 0.74
CA LEU A 123 11.09 -16.93 0.73
C LEU A 123 10.73 -15.84 -0.30
N ILE A 124 11.62 -14.86 -0.50
CA ILE A 124 11.49 -13.84 -1.57
C ILE A 124 11.55 -14.53 -2.93
N GLU A 125 12.56 -15.37 -3.17
CA GLU A 125 12.71 -16.11 -4.43
C GLU A 125 11.50 -16.99 -4.73
N GLU A 126 11.01 -17.75 -3.75
CA GLU A 126 9.80 -18.55 -3.89
C GLU A 126 8.56 -17.71 -4.18
N THR A 127 8.48 -16.51 -3.61
CA THR A 127 7.35 -15.58 -3.80
C THR A 127 7.39 -14.92 -5.17
N LEU A 128 8.58 -14.62 -5.70
CA LEU A 128 8.77 -14.17 -7.08
C LEU A 128 8.32 -15.23 -8.09
N GLN A 129 8.49 -16.51 -7.78
CA GLN A 129 8.05 -17.64 -8.62
C GLN A 129 6.59 -18.05 -8.39
N ARG A 130 5.80 -17.28 -7.65
CA ARG A 130 4.38 -17.57 -7.38
C ARG A 130 3.59 -17.71 -8.70
N PRO A 131 2.94 -18.87 -8.95
CA PRO A 131 2.15 -19.05 -10.16
C PRO A 131 0.86 -18.23 -10.10
N ASN A 132 0.30 -17.94 -11.28
CA ASN A 132 -1.01 -17.28 -11.45
C ASN A 132 -1.11 -15.86 -10.84
N ARG A 133 0.02 -15.16 -10.66
CA ARG A 133 0.03 -13.71 -10.40
C ARG A 133 -0.74 -12.99 -11.50
N LYS A 134 -1.60 -12.05 -11.11
CA LYS A 134 -2.37 -11.24 -12.07
C LYS A 134 -1.49 -10.18 -12.71
N ASN A 135 -1.70 -9.93 -13.99
CA ASN A 135 -0.94 -8.93 -14.71
C ASN A 135 -1.60 -7.56 -14.54
N ILE A 136 -1.34 -6.93 -13.39
CA ILE A 136 -1.78 -5.56 -13.11
C ILE A 136 -0.55 -4.65 -13.14
N GLN A 137 -0.59 -3.66 -14.01
CA GLN A 137 0.37 -2.58 -13.99
C GLN A 137 -0.12 -1.50 -13.02
N ILE A 138 0.80 -0.97 -12.22
CA ILE A 138 0.56 0.17 -11.34
C ILE A 138 1.52 1.28 -11.73
N THR A 139 1.00 2.49 -11.86
CA THR A 139 1.78 3.72 -11.99
C THR A 139 1.15 4.76 -11.07
N GLY A 140 1.91 5.79 -10.73
CA GLY A 140 1.35 6.84 -9.92
C GLY A 140 2.33 7.97 -9.66
N ASP A 141 1.76 9.02 -9.10
CA ASP A 141 2.44 10.26 -8.77
C ASP A 141 1.98 10.71 -7.39
N VAL A 142 2.88 11.38 -6.68
CA VAL A 142 2.61 12.04 -5.42
C VAL A 142 3.02 13.50 -5.53
N ILE A 143 2.17 14.38 -5.01
CA ILE A 143 2.43 15.82 -4.94
C ILE A 143 2.31 16.26 -3.49
N VAL A 144 3.38 16.86 -2.97
CA VAL A 144 3.35 17.55 -1.68
C VAL A 144 2.57 18.85 -1.81
N LEU A 145 1.54 18.99 -0.98
CA LEU A 145 0.75 20.20 -0.81
C LEU A 145 1.22 20.97 0.44
N ASN A 146 0.54 22.08 0.74
CA ASN A 146 0.77 22.79 2.00
C ASN A 146 0.48 21.90 3.22
N ASP A 147 1.09 22.24 4.35
CA ASP A 147 0.91 21.53 5.63
C ASP A 147 1.24 20.03 5.55
N ASN A 148 2.20 19.66 4.71
CA ASN A 148 2.68 18.29 4.50
C ASN A 148 1.60 17.30 4.02
N LYS A 149 0.46 17.81 3.51
CA LYS A 149 -0.56 16.97 2.89
C LYS A 149 -0.05 16.41 1.57
N LEU A 150 -0.53 15.24 1.19
CA LEU A 150 -0.14 14.59 -0.05
C LEU A 150 -1.35 14.44 -0.97
N MET A 151 -1.20 14.79 -2.23
CA MET A 151 -2.13 14.38 -3.29
C MET A 151 -1.52 13.19 -4.02
N LEU A 152 -2.24 12.08 -4.06
CA LEU A 152 -1.84 10.84 -4.71
C LEU A 152 -2.74 10.60 -5.91
N SER A 153 -2.15 10.24 -7.04
CA SER A 153 -2.86 9.77 -8.24
C SER A 153 -2.27 8.42 -8.63
N ILE A 154 -3.07 7.37 -8.52
CA ILE A 154 -2.65 5.99 -8.82
C ILE A 154 -3.45 5.47 -10.01
N ASP A 155 -2.74 5.05 -11.05
CA ASP A 155 -3.30 4.37 -12.21
C ASP A 155 -3.07 2.86 -12.08
N LEU A 156 -4.16 2.11 -12.24
CA LEU A 156 -4.14 0.66 -12.29
C LEU A 156 -4.62 0.18 -13.65
N THR A 157 -3.75 -0.48 -14.40
CA THR A 157 -4.08 -1.07 -15.70
C THR A 157 -4.16 -2.57 -15.57
N ASN A 158 -5.31 -3.14 -15.91
CA ASN A 158 -5.48 -4.59 -15.96
C ASN A 158 -5.09 -5.13 -17.34
N GLU A 159 -3.92 -5.72 -17.45
CA GLU A 159 -3.40 -6.30 -18.70
C GLU A 159 -3.86 -7.75 -18.93
N ASP A 160 -4.63 -8.33 -17.99
CA ASP A 160 -5.22 -9.65 -18.16
C ASP A 160 -6.48 -9.62 -19.05
N LYS A 161 -6.77 -10.78 -19.65
CA LYS A 161 -7.97 -11.00 -20.49
C LYS A 161 -9.27 -11.12 -19.71
N ARG A 162 -9.23 -11.02 -18.38
CA ARG A 162 -10.35 -11.20 -17.44
C ARG A 162 -10.45 -9.98 -16.52
N PRO A 163 -11.64 -9.63 -16.03
CA PRO A 163 -11.76 -8.57 -15.02
C PRO A 163 -10.97 -8.93 -13.75
N TYR A 164 -10.37 -7.92 -13.15
CA TYR A 164 -9.68 -8.00 -11.87
C TYR A 164 -10.60 -7.50 -10.76
N PHE A 165 -10.63 -8.23 -9.65
CA PHE A 165 -11.26 -7.80 -8.41
C PHE A 165 -10.24 -7.96 -7.29
N GLY A 166 -10.16 -6.98 -6.41
CA GLY A 166 -9.13 -6.99 -5.39
C GLY A 166 -9.28 -5.86 -4.41
N THR A 167 -8.21 -5.58 -3.70
CA THR A 167 -8.07 -4.44 -2.80
C THR A 167 -6.83 -3.66 -3.20
N ILE A 168 -6.95 -2.34 -3.29
CA ILE A 168 -5.80 -1.44 -3.36
C ILE A 168 -5.49 -0.95 -1.95
N ARG A 169 -4.21 -0.92 -1.59
CA ARG A 169 -3.75 -0.29 -0.35
C ARG A 169 -2.58 0.63 -0.60
N THR A 170 -2.66 1.86 -0.13
CA THR A 170 -1.55 2.82 -0.16
C THR A 170 -1.08 3.11 1.27
N TYR A 171 0.08 2.56 1.62
CA TYR A 171 0.76 2.69 2.90
C TYR A 171 1.56 3.99 2.92
N ILE A 172 1.33 4.84 3.90
CA ILE A 172 2.17 6.00 4.21
C ILE A 172 3.13 5.59 5.31
N THR A 173 4.44 5.62 5.03
CA THR A 173 5.47 5.14 5.96
C THR A 173 6.56 6.17 6.18
N GLU A 174 7.22 6.11 7.34
CA GLU A 174 8.46 6.84 7.59
C GLU A 174 9.67 5.96 7.26
N LYS A 175 10.59 6.44 6.40
CA LYS A 175 11.86 5.78 6.03
C LYS A 175 12.64 5.44 7.29
N GLU A 176 12.82 6.43 8.17
CA GLU A 176 13.25 6.26 9.56
C GLU A 176 12.06 6.52 10.48
N SER A 177 11.56 5.46 11.12
CA SER A 177 10.36 5.47 11.94
C SER A 177 10.55 6.26 13.24
N ARG A 178 9.50 6.98 13.66
CA ARG A 178 9.41 7.55 15.01
C ARG A 178 9.38 6.53 16.15
N TRP A 179 9.10 5.26 15.84
CA TRP A 179 9.10 4.18 16.82
C TRP A 179 10.41 3.39 16.76
N ASN A 180 10.95 3.12 17.95
CA ASN A 180 12.17 2.36 18.12
C ASN A 180 11.86 0.88 18.40
N ASP A 181 12.77 0.01 17.99
CA ASP A 181 12.81 -1.38 18.39
C ASP A 181 13.31 -1.55 19.83
N PHE A 182 13.41 -2.80 20.27
CA PHE A 182 13.85 -3.14 21.62
C PHE A 182 15.29 -2.68 21.93
N ASP A 183 16.13 -2.53 20.90
CA ASP A 183 17.53 -2.08 21.02
C ASP A 183 17.64 -0.55 20.89
N GLU A 184 16.52 0.17 20.97
CA GLU A 184 16.39 1.63 20.87
C GLU A 184 16.75 2.20 19.48
N ASN A 185 16.81 1.37 18.43
CA ASN A 185 17.03 1.82 17.06
C ASN A 185 15.68 2.10 16.37
N PRO A 186 15.57 3.15 15.54
CA PRO A 186 14.35 3.39 14.79
C PRO A 186 14.07 2.23 13.83
N TYR A 187 12.81 1.79 13.76
CA TYR A 187 12.39 0.89 12.68
C TYR A 187 12.54 1.57 11.32
N HIS A 188 12.62 0.78 10.25
CA HIS A 188 12.60 1.30 8.88
C HIS A 188 11.22 1.08 8.26
N TYR A 189 10.78 2.04 7.45
CA TYR A 189 9.48 1.99 6.75
C TYR A 189 8.30 1.72 7.69
N GLY A 190 8.29 2.38 8.84
CA GLY A 190 7.22 2.26 9.84
C GLY A 190 5.91 2.83 9.31
N LEU A 191 4.84 2.02 9.31
CA LEU A 191 3.51 2.45 8.86
C LEU A 191 2.95 3.55 9.76
N LEU A 192 2.62 4.69 9.18
CA LEU A 192 1.82 5.72 9.83
C LEU A 192 0.33 5.47 9.62
N ASP A 193 -0.08 5.35 8.35
CA ASP A 193 -1.48 5.39 7.96
C ASP A 193 -1.71 4.76 6.57
N PHE A 194 -2.98 4.53 6.23
CA PHE A 194 -3.43 4.21 4.88
C PHE A 194 -4.04 5.43 4.19
N ALA A 195 -3.47 5.86 3.07
CA ALA A 195 -4.11 6.87 2.22
C ALA A 195 -5.24 6.28 1.35
N ILE A 196 -5.14 4.99 1.03
CA ILE A 196 -6.16 4.21 0.33
C ILE A 196 -6.22 2.83 0.98
N ASP A 197 -7.41 2.35 1.32
CA ASP A 197 -7.67 0.94 1.66
C ASP A 197 -9.12 0.61 1.25
N GLN A 198 -9.30 0.14 0.00
CA GLN A 198 -10.64 -0.08 -0.53
C GLN A 198 -10.68 -1.20 -1.59
N PRO A 199 -11.83 -1.85 -1.78
CA PRO A 199 -12.01 -2.79 -2.88
C PRO A 199 -11.94 -2.08 -4.24
N ILE A 200 -11.43 -2.79 -5.24
CA ILE A 200 -11.34 -2.32 -6.62
C ILE A 200 -11.89 -3.34 -7.60
N GLN A 201 -12.40 -2.84 -8.72
CA GLN A 201 -12.77 -3.62 -9.89
C GLN A 201 -12.21 -2.94 -11.14
N ILE A 202 -11.47 -3.70 -11.94
CA ILE A 202 -10.91 -3.23 -13.21
C ILE A 202 -11.39 -4.18 -14.29
N LYS A 203 -12.03 -3.68 -15.35
CA LYS A 203 -12.39 -4.57 -16.47
C LYS A 203 -11.12 -5.03 -17.18
N LYS A 204 -11.25 -6.03 -18.04
CA LYS A 204 -10.13 -6.47 -18.89
C LYS A 204 -9.62 -5.30 -19.71
N GLU A 205 -8.30 -5.17 -19.84
CA GLU A 205 -7.62 -4.18 -20.70
C GLU A 205 -8.05 -2.73 -20.41
N GLU A 206 -8.53 -2.44 -19.20
CA GLU A 206 -8.98 -1.11 -18.76
C GLU A 206 -7.98 -0.53 -17.74
N THR A 207 -7.85 0.79 -17.75
CA THR A 207 -7.14 1.56 -16.73
C THR A 207 -8.15 2.27 -15.85
N VAL A 208 -7.96 2.21 -14.54
CA VAL A 208 -8.70 3.03 -13.57
C VAL A 208 -7.72 3.94 -12.85
N THR A 209 -8.09 5.21 -12.69
CA THR A 209 -7.35 6.20 -11.92
C THR A 209 -8.03 6.39 -10.57
N ILE A 210 -7.24 6.37 -9.50
CA ILE A 210 -7.70 6.62 -8.14
C ILE A 210 -6.89 7.81 -7.61
N GLU A 211 -7.60 8.90 -7.34
CA GLU A 211 -7.04 10.09 -6.71
C GLU A 211 -7.46 10.14 -5.24
N THR A 212 -6.51 10.44 -4.35
CA THR A 212 -6.79 10.65 -2.93
C THR A 212 -5.91 11.76 -2.37
N GLN A 213 -6.38 12.42 -1.32
CA GLN A 213 -5.57 13.31 -0.53
C GLN A 213 -5.35 12.68 0.84
N TRP A 214 -4.09 12.55 1.24
CA TRP A 214 -3.74 12.17 2.61
C TRP A 214 -3.42 13.42 3.43
N ASP A 215 -4.00 13.51 4.62
CA ASP A 215 -3.80 14.60 5.57
C ASP A 215 -3.16 14.04 6.85
N PRO A 216 -1.94 14.46 7.23
CA PRO A 216 -1.30 13.98 8.45
C PRO A 216 -2.05 14.36 9.73
N THR A 217 -3.05 15.24 9.67
CA THR A 217 -3.87 15.65 10.81
C THR A 217 -5.23 14.97 10.88
N ASP A 218 -5.64 14.25 9.82
CA ASP A 218 -6.93 13.56 9.69
C ASP A 218 -6.70 12.19 9.03
N THR A 219 -6.10 11.28 9.79
CA THR A 219 -5.69 9.95 9.33
C THR A 219 -6.82 8.94 9.40
N SER A 220 -6.66 7.78 8.75
CA SER A 220 -7.67 6.71 8.76
C SER A 220 -7.98 6.16 10.16
N THR A 221 -7.05 6.32 11.10
CA THR A 221 -7.19 5.87 12.50
C THR A 221 -7.54 6.99 13.47
N GLY A 222 -7.49 8.25 13.04
CA GLY A 222 -7.64 9.43 13.88
C GLY A 222 -6.38 9.81 14.67
N GLU A 223 -5.26 9.11 14.48
CA GLU A 223 -3.95 9.54 14.98
C GLU A 223 -3.47 10.78 14.21
N SER A 224 -2.67 11.64 14.82
CA SER A 224 -2.12 12.82 14.13
C SER A 224 -0.61 12.71 14.03
N PHE A 225 -0.11 12.95 12.82
CA PHE A 225 1.29 13.00 12.42
C PHE A 225 1.63 14.40 11.88
N SER A 226 1.07 15.47 12.47
CA SER A 226 1.28 16.85 12.01
C SER A 226 2.75 17.29 11.96
N ASP A 227 3.61 16.57 12.68
CA ASP A 227 5.06 16.78 12.78
C ASP A 227 5.86 16.05 11.69
N VAL A 228 5.19 15.28 10.82
CA VAL A 228 5.85 14.47 9.79
C VAL A 228 6.63 15.34 8.82
N SER A 229 7.83 14.85 8.46
CA SER A 229 8.64 15.44 7.39
C SER A 229 8.40 14.68 6.10
N THR A 230 7.96 15.35 5.03
CA THR A 230 7.69 14.72 3.73
C THR A 230 8.92 14.06 3.12
N ASN A 231 10.13 14.57 3.41
CA ASN A 231 11.38 13.96 2.95
C ASN A 231 11.69 12.62 3.64
N ASN A 232 11.11 12.38 4.82
CA ASN A 232 11.20 11.11 5.54
C ASN A 232 10.09 10.13 5.12
N LEU A 233 9.19 10.51 4.20
CA LEU A 233 8.12 9.61 3.80
C LEU A 233 8.56 8.69 2.66
N GLN A 234 8.11 7.44 2.75
CA GLN A 234 8.09 6.48 1.65
C GLN A 234 6.66 5.94 1.53
N ILE A 235 6.15 5.90 0.31
CA ILE A 235 4.78 5.47 0.03
C ILE A 235 4.83 4.18 -0.76
N PHE A 236 4.06 3.19 -0.32
CA PHE A 236 3.91 1.94 -1.05
C PHE A 236 2.45 1.77 -1.45
N THR A 237 2.18 1.43 -2.70
CA THR A 237 0.83 1.06 -3.12
C THR A 237 0.81 -0.37 -3.61
N THR A 238 -0.10 -1.18 -3.09
CA THR A 238 -0.26 -2.59 -3.47
C THR A 238 -1.64 -2.84 -4.04
N VAL A 239 -1.73 -3.88 -4.88
CA VAL A 239 -3.00 -4.49 -5.28
C VAL A 239 -2.98 -5.98 -4.97
N SER A 240 -4.02 -6.45 -4.26
CA SER A 240 -4.13 -7.84 -3.84
C SER A 240 -5.42 -8.47 -4.36
N HIS A 241 -5.32 -9.67 -4.93
CA HIS A 241 -6.48 -10.34 -5.52
C HIS A 241 -7.48 -10.78 -4.45
N TRP A 242 -8.78 -10.66 -4.74
CA TRP A 242 -9.86 -10.94 -3.78
C TRP A 242 -10.03 -12.42 -3.39
N ILE A 243 -9.44 -13.36 -4.14
CA ILE A 243 -9.60 -14.79 -3.86
C ILE A 243 -8.88 -15.11 -2.55
N PRO A 244 -9.60 -15.55 -1.50
CA PRO A 244 -8.99 -15.88 -0.22
C PRO A 244 -8.25 -17.21 -0.33
N HIS A 245 -7.11 -17.30 0.34
CA HIS A 245 -6.35 -18.52 0.50
C HIS A 245 -6.22 -18.85 1.98
N PHE A 246 -6.69 -20.02 2.38
CA PHE A 246 -6.54 -20.45 3.75
C PHE A 246 -5.07 -20.70 4.08
N ARG A 247 -4.57 -20.06 5.13
CA ARG A 247 -3.18 -20.17 5.59
C ARG A 247 -3.13 -20.44 7.09
N THR A 248 -2.09 -21.15 7.49
CA THR A 248 -1.72 -21.38 8.88
C THR A 248 -0.49 -20.54 9.19
N GLY A 249 -0.48 -19.82 10.31
CA GLY A 249 0.61 -19.00 10.81
C GLY A 249 1.47 -19.73 11.84
N TYR A 250 1.60 -19.10 13.00
CA TYR A 250 2.16 -19.71 14.19
C TYR A 250 1.41 -21.00 14.56
N PHE A 251 2.18 -22.05 14.85
CA PHE A 251 1.69 -23.42 15.05
C PHE A 251 2.16 -23.99 16.38
N GLN A 252 1.78 -23.35 17.50
CA GLN A 252 2.03 -23.88 18.84
C GLN A 252 0.77 -23.75 19.70
N PHE A 253 0.24 -24.87 20.20
CA PHE A 253 -0.93 -24.89 21.07
C PHE A 253 -0.69 -24.06 22.36
N PRO A 254 -1.64 -23.23 22.83
CA PRO A 254 -3.00 -23.01 22.32
C PRO A 254 -3.12 -21.96 21.19
N TYR A 255 -2.01 -21.42 20.71
CA TYR A 255 -1.94 -20.33 19.74
C TYR A 255 -1.79 -20.89 18.31
N LEU A 256 -2.90 -21.39 17.76
CA LEU A 256 -2.98 -21.74 16.34
C LEU A 256 -3.45 -20.52 15.54
N GLN A 257 -2.57 -19.98 14.70
CA GLN A 257 -2.92 -18.88 13.80
C GLN A 257 -3.54 -19.42 12.52
N LEU A 258 -4.80 -19.06 12.25
CA LEU A 258 -5.53 -19.36 11.02
C LEU A 258 -6.04 -18.04 10.43
N TYR A 259 -5.84 -17.85 9.12
CA TYR A 259 -6.25 -16.62 8.46
C TYR A 259 -6.48 -16.81 6.95
N PHE A 260 -7.16 -15.82 6.35
CA PHE A 260 -7.29 -15.74 4.91
C PHE A 260 -6.23 -14.80 4.34
N ALA A 261 -5.36 -15.36 3.50
CA ALA A 261 -4.37 -14.61 2.76
C ALA A 261 -4.94 -14.12 1.43
N TYR A 262 -4.65 -12.86 1.10
CA TYR A 262 -5.05 -12.21 -0.15
C TYR A 262 -3.79 -11.76 -0.86
N TYR A 263 -3.38 -12.51 -1.89
CA TYR A 263 -2.04 -12.35 -2.44
C TYR A 263 -1.86 -11.05 -3.19
N THR A 264 -0.79 -10.33 -2.85
CA THR A 264 -0.37 -9.11 -3.56
C THR A 264 0.17 -9.47 -4.94
N ASP A 265 -0.43 -8.91 -5.97
CA ASP A 265 -0.03 -9.12 -7.36
C ASP A 265 0.97 -8.09 -7.85
N GLN A 266 0.89 -6.84 -7.36
CA GLN A 266 1.80 -5.78 -7.75
C GLN A 266 1.99 -4.76 -6.64
N VAL A 267 3.15 -4.11 -6.64
CA VAL A 267 3.52 -3.01 -5.74
C VAL A 267 4.18 -1.85 -6.50
N LEU A 268 3.87 -0.63 -6.08
CA LEU A 268 4.53 0.60 -6.47
C LEU A 268 5.21 1.23 -5.25
N SER A 269 6.38 1.82 -5.44
CA SER A 269 7.06 2.66 -4.44
C SER A 269 7.10 4.10 -4.97
N LEU A 270 6.68 5.06 -4.15
CA LEU A 270 6.66 6.49 -4.47
C LEU A 270 7.36 7.29 -3.37
N GLU A 271 8.14 8.29 -3.78
CA GLU A 271 8.72 9.30 -2.89
C GLU A 271 8.07 10.67 -3.17
N PRO A 272 7.61 11.39 -2.14
CA PRO A 272 7.07 12.76 -2.27
C PRO A 272 8.06 13.81 -2.77
#